data_AF-A0A1Q4XKQ9-F1
#
_entry.id   AF-A0A1Q4XKQ9-F1
#
_cell.length_a   1.000
_cell.length_b   1.000
_cell.length_c   1.000
_cell.angle_alpha   90.00
_cell.angle_beta   90.00
_cell.angle_gamma   90.00
#
_symmetry.space_group_name_H-M   'P 1'
#
loop_
_entity.id
_entity.type
_entity.pdbx_description
1 polymer ?
#
loop_
_entity_poly.entity_id
_entity_poly.type
_entity_poly.pdbx_seq_one_letter_code
_entity_poly.pdbx_strand_id
1 'polypeptide(L)'
;MTRNKSFKQRVRARMGRTGESYSAARRHLLVRADSAPDPAGAAPVSTTAGAASADARTGAGGAVRDRATAPTAAMSTRIPDASVRERTGRDYAGWFALLDAWGAVGRTHTEIAAWLVEEQHMPGWWAQTVTVAYEQARGLRVPGQKKDGFAVSASKTVNVPVERVFAAFTEEGRRERWLPASTLSVRTATEPRRLTADFDHATRLTVGFTAKGENKAVVAFEHSKLADAEAAEAARAFWRQRLAVLKDLLEQDRG
;
A
#
# COMPACT_ATOMS: atom_id res chain seq x y z
N MET A 1 8.47 -11.46 -33.66
CA MET A 1 8.67 -10.05 -33.23
C MET A 1 7.59 -9.70 -32.22
N THR A 2 7.95 -9.38 -30.97
CA THR A 2 6.97 -9.22 -29.89
C THR A 2 6.34 -7.82 -29.85
N ARG A 3 5.07 -7.75 -29.44
CA ARG A 3 4.24 -6.54 -29.28
C ARG A 3 4.91 -5.42 -28.44
N ASN A 4 5.87 -5.80 -27.59
CA ASN A 4 6.67 -4.91 -26.74
C ASN A 4 7.73 -4.11 -27.56
N LYS A 5 8.33 -4.70 -28.61
CA LYS A 5 9.24 -3.98 -29.51
C LYS A 5 8.50 -2.86 -30.26
N SER A 6 7.30 -3.13 -30.75
CA SER A 6 6.52 -2.13 -31.51
C SER A 6 5.96 -1.02 -30.61
N PHE A 7 5.67 -1.28 -29.33
CA PHE A 7 5.29 -0.22 -28.39
C PHE A 7 6.48 0.65 -27.98
N LYS A 8 7.63 0.04 -27.64
CA LYS A 8 8.87 0.78 -27.34
C LYS A 8 9.31 1.64 -28.53
N GLN A 9 9.16 1.14 -29.76
CA GLN A 9 9.43 1.90 -30.98
C GLN A 9 8.48 3.10 -31.13
N ARG A 10 7.19 2.95 -30.81
CA ARG A 10 6.22 4.06 -30.81
C ARG A 10 6.52 5.12 -29.74
N VAL A 11 6.94 4.70 -28.54
CA VAL A 11 7.35 5.64 -27.48
C VAL A 11 8.59 6.43 -27.93
N ARG A 12 9.62 5.77 -28.46
CA ARG A 12 10.83 6.43 -28.96
C ARG A 12 10.55 7.35 -30.15
N ALA A 13 9.69 6.93 -31.09
CA ALA A 13 9.30 7.76 -32.23
C ALA A 13 8.54 9.02 -31.79
N ARG A 14 7.74 8.93 -30.72
CA ARG A 14 7.10 10.11 -30.13
C ARG A 14 8.12 11.02 -29.45
N MET A 15 9.00 10.48 -28.61
CA MET A 15 10.06 11.26 -27.96
C MET A 15 10.90 12.05 -28.97
N GLY A 16 11.29 11.42 -30.09
CA GLY A 16 12.05 12.09 -31.15
C GLY A 16 11.25 13.19 -31.86
N ARG A 17 9.91 13.11 -31.87
CA ARG A 17 9.03 14.10 -32.50
C ARG A 17 8.65 15.25 -31.57
N THR A 18 8.51 15.00 -30.26
CA THR A 18 7.95 15.96 -29.29
C THR A 18 8.96 16.50 -28.30
N GLY A 19 10.16 15.91 -28.20
CA GLY A 19 11.14 16.25 -27.17
C GLY A 19 10.71 15.84 -25.75
N GLU A 20 9.58 15.15 -25.61
CA GLU A 20 9.04 14.70 -24.33
C GLU A 20 9.94 13.63 -23.68
N SER A 21 10.00 13.63 -22.35
CA SER A 21 10.62 12.54 -21.60
C SER A 21 9.89 11.21 -21.82
N TYR A 22 10.59 10.08 -21.66
CA TYR A 22 10.04 8.75 -21.92
C TYR A 22 8.73 8.47 -21.15
N SER A 23 8.63 8.94 -19.91
CA SER A 23 7.44 8.77 -19.06
C SER A 23 6.24 9.58 -19.55
N ALA A 24 6.46 10.80 -20.05
CA ALA A 24 5.42 11.65 -20.64
C ALA A 24 4.95 11.09 -22.00
N ALA A 25 5.88 10.76 -22.89
CA ALA A 25 5.57 10.18 -24.19
C ALA A 25 4.81 8.84 -24.07
N ARG A 26 5.17 8.01 -23.07
CA ARG A 26 4.48 6.76 -22.75
C ARG A 26 3.06 7.00 -22.22
N ARG A 27 2.86 7.97 -21.31
CA ARG A 27 1.53 8.31 -20.77
C ARG A 27 0.54 8.67 -21.86
N HIS A 28 0.95 9.49 -22.84
CA HIS A 28 0.06 9.87 -23.94
C HIS A 28 -0.27 8.74 -24.91
N LEU A 29 0.64 7.78 -25.09
CA LEU A 29 0.37 6.59 -25.91
C LEU A 29 -0.55 5.58 -25.21
N LEU A 30 -0.65 5.63 -23.88
CA LEU A 30 -1.60 4.84 -23.09
C LEU A 30 -3.01 5.45 -23.14
N VAL A 31 -3.14 6.76 -22.91
CA VAL A 31 -4.44 7.47 -23.00
C VAL A 31 -5.10 7.30 -24.38
N ARG A 32 -4.32 7.31 -25.46
CA ARG A 32 -4.84 7.11 -26.82
C ARG A 32 -5.21 5.65 -27.12
N ALA A 33 -4.57 4.68 -26.47
CA ALA A 33 -4.95 3.26 -26.61
C ALA A 33 -6.28 2.96 -25.92
N ASP A 34 -6.56 3.65 -24.81
CA ASP A 34 -7.85 3.57 -24.09
C ASP A 34 -8.97 4.41 -24.77
N SER A 35 -8.62 5.27 -25.73
CA SER A 35 -9.57 6.17 -26.43
C SER A 35 -9.82 5.78 -27.89
N ALA A 36 -9.39 4.60 -28.35
CA ALA A 36 -9.71 4.13 -29.70
C ALA A 36 -11.14 3.53 -29.71
N PRO A 37 -12.07 4.05 -30.52
CA PRO A 37 -13.40 3.45 -30.63
C PRO A 37 -13.34 2.21 -31.51
N ASP A 38 -13.89 1.09 -31.02
CA ASP A 38 -14.14 -0.10 -31.83
C ASP A 38 -15.50 0.04 -32.54
N PRO A 39 -15.63 -0.36 -33.82
CA PRO A 39 -16.84 -0.20 -34.60
C PRO A 39 -17.84 -1.35 -34.40
N ALA A 40 -19.12 -0.98 -34.34
CA ALA A 40 -20.32 -1.73 -34.74
C ALA A 40 -20.57 -3.16 -34.19
N GLY A 41 -21.76 -3.34 -33.60
CA GLY A 41 -22.47 -4.62 -33.77
C GLY A 41 -23.39 -5.07 -32.64
N ALA A 42 -24.65 -4.61 -32.69
CA ALA A 42 -25.88 -5.36 -32.36
C ALA A 42 -26.16 -5.84 -30.92
N ALA A 43 -27.25 -5.30 -30.38
CA ALA A 43 -28.08 -5.85 -29.30
C ALA A 43 -28.77 -7.18 -29.73
N PRO A 44 -29.50 -7.91 -28.85
CA PRO A 44 -30.81 -7.44 -28.40
C PRO A 44 -31.17 -7.67 -26.93
N VAL A 45 -32.25 -6.97 -26.59
CA VAL A 45 -33.06 -6.89 -25.38
C VAL A 45 -33.76 -8.19 -24.98
N SER A 46 -34.12 -8.30 -23.70
CA SER A 46 -35.41 -8.87 -23.26
C SER A 46 -35.82 -8.37 -21.87
N THR A 47 -37.12 -8.12 -21.75
CA THR A 47 -37.88 -7.45 -20.68
C THR A 47 -38.74 -8.48 -19.93
N THR A 48 -38.99 -8.25 -18.63
CA THR A 48 -40.29 -8.42 -17.89
C THR A 48 -39.99 -8.18 -16.39
N ALA A 49 -40.51 -7.17 -15.66
CA ALA A 49 -41.88 -6.72 -15.36
C ALA A 49 -42.56 -7.45 -14.17
N GLY A 50 -42.93 -6.67 -13.13
CA GLY A 50 -43.79 -7.02 -11.98
C GLY A 50 -43.40 -6.27 -10.69
N ALA A 51 -43.79 -5.00 -10.48
CA ALA A 51 -45.04 -4.51 -9.85
C ALA A 51 -45.19 -4.92 -8.35
N ALA A 52 -44.97 -4.03 -7.37
CA ALA A 52 -45.93 -3.09 -6.72
C ALA A 52 -46.83 -3.80 -5.66
N SER A 53 -47.16 -3.34 -4.44
CA SER A 53 -47.29 -2.00 -3.82
C SER A 53 -47.36 -2.07 -2.28
N ALA A 54 -47.11 -0.91 -1.63
CA ALA A 54 -47.77 -0.21 -0.49
C ALA A 54 -48.61 -0.99 0.57
N ASP A 55 -48.73 -0.59 1.85
CA ASP A 55 -49.11 0.76 2.34
C ASP A 55 -49.00 0.94 3.89
N ALA A 56 -48.89 2.21 4.30
CA ALA A 56 -49.44 2.93 5.48
C ALA A 56 -49.28 2.46 6.96
N ARG A 57 -48.60 3.25 7.83
CA ARG A 57 -49.11 4.27 8.82
C ARG A 57 -49.45 3.67 10.22
N THR A 58 -49.26 4.26 11.41
CA THR A 58 -48.84 5.58 11.96
C THR A 58 -48.63 5.46 13.49
N GLY A 59 -47.73 6.27 14.06
CA GLY A 59 -47.80 6.87 15.42
C GLY A 59 -47.09 6.10 16.56
N ALA A 60 -46.48 6.70 17.59
CA ALA A 60 -46.11 8.06 17.97
C ALA A 60 -45.36 7.94 19.33
N GLY A 61 -44.43 8.85 19.64
CA GLY A 61 -44.11 9.20 21.05
C GLY A 61 -42.69 8.94 21.57
N GLY A 62 -41.87 10.00 21.54
CA GLY A 62 -41.10 10.50 22.70
C GLY A 62 -39.82 9.79 23.15
N ALA A 63 -38.67 10.42 22.93
CA ALA A 63 -37.81 10.99 23.99
C ALA A 63 -36.41 11.28 23.45
N VAL A 64 -36.06 12.57 23.47
CA VAL A 64 -34.75 13.13 23.15
C VAL A 64 -33.73 12.67 24.20
N ARG A 65 -32.69 11.96 23.76
CA ARG A 65 -31.38 11.95 24.43
C ARG A 65 -30.30 12.03 23.37
N ASP A 66 -29.53 13.10 23.48
CA ASP A 66 -28.41 13.52 22.65
C ASP A 66 -27.45 12.34 22.40
N ARG A 67 -27.46 11.81 21.17
CA ARG A 67 -26.53 10.77 20.72
C ARG A 67 -25.63 11.42 19.69
N ALA A 68 -24.58 12.06 20.19
CA ALA A 68 -23.48 12.55 19.37
C ALA A 68 -22.93 11.41 18.52
N THR A 69 -22.85 11.72 17.23
CA THR A 69 -22.55 10.86 16.09
C THR A 69 -21.19 10.17 16.26
N ALA A 70 -21.19 8.83 16.27
CA ALA A 70 -19.99 8.04 16.12
C ALA A 70 -19.46 8.18 14.68
N PRO A 71 -18.18 8.51 14.46
CA PRO A 71 -17.57 8.28 13.17
C PRO A 71 -17.25 6.79 13.03
N THR A 72 -17.68 6.23 11.91
CA THR A 72 -17.37 4.90 11.39
C THR A 72 -15.93 4.51 11.66
N ALA A 73 -15.75 3.39 12.37
CA ALA A 73 -14.47 2.82 12.75
C ALA A 73 -13.60 2.49 11.51
N ALA A 74 -12.69 3.41 11.19
CA ALA A 74 -11.41 3.01 10.63
C ALA A 74 -10.72 2.13 11.68
N MET A 75 -10.32 0.90 11.33
CA MET A 75 -9.58 0.02 12.22
C MET A 75 -8.36 0.75 12.79
N SER A 76 -8.41 1.08 14.08
CA SER A 76 -7.34 1.80 14.76
C SER A 76 -6.21 0.82 15.04
N THR A 77 -5.10 0.97 14.32
CA THR A 77 -3.83 0.27 14.56
C THR A 77 -3.15 0.72 15.87
N ARG A 78 -3.74 1.68 16.61
CA ARG A 78 -3.16 2.29 17.80
C ARG A 78 -3.80 1.77 19.08
N ILE A 79 -2.98 1.53 20.09
CA ILE A 79 -3.42 1.12 21.44
C ILE A 79 -4.35 2.20 22.03
N PRO A 80 -5.49 1.84 22.68
CA PRO A 80 -6.39 2.83 23.27
C PRO A 80 -5.76 3.63 24.41
N ASP A 81 -6.14 4.91 24.56
CA ASP A 81 -5.69 5.80 25.65
C ASP A 81 -5.89 5.21 27.05
N ALA A 82 -6.99 4.47 27.26
CA ALA A 82 -7.27 3.83 28.53
C ALA A 82 -6.16 2.83 28.94
N SER A 83 -5.67 2.03 27.98
CA SER A 83 -4.60 1.05 28.23
C SER A 83 -3.24 1.71 28.46
N VAL A 84 -2.99 2.82 27.76
CA VAL A 84 -1.77 3.62 27.98
C VAL A 84 -1.80 4.21 29.40
N ARG A 85 -2.92 4.82 29.79
CA ARG A 85 -3.09 5.39 31.13
C ARG A 85 -2.96 4.35 32.23
N GLU A 86 -3.56 3.18 32.07
CA GLU A 86 -3.46 2.09 33.05
C GLU A 86 -2.02 1.65 33.29
N ARG A 87 -1.20 1.59 32.23
CA ARG A 87 0.16 1.03 32.32
C ARG A 87 1.27 2.04 32.51
N THR A 88 1.02 3.31 32.18
CA THR A 88 2.02 4.37 32.23
C THR A 88 1.63 5.50 33.18
N GLY A 89 0.39 5.55 33.66
CA GLY A 89 -0.09 6.59 34.57
C GLY A 89 -0.61 7.85 33.86
N ARG A 90 -0.47 7.98 32.53
CA ARG A 90 -1.04 9.09 31.74
C ARG A 90 -1.58 8.58 30.42
N ASP A 91 -2.58 9.28 29.89
CA ASP A 91 -3.03 9.09 28.52
C ASP A 91 -2.05 9.74 27.52
N TYR A 92 -2.30 9.60 26.22
CA TYR A 92 -1.41 10.17 25.22
C TYR A 92 -1.34 11.69 25.30
N ALA A 93 -2.45 12.37 25.59
CA ALA A 93 -2.46 13.83 25.69
C ALA A 93 -1.52 14.32 26.80
N GLY A 94 -1.58 13.67 27.98
CA GLY A 94 -0.69 13.97 29.10
C GLY A 94 0.77 13.69 28.80
N TRP A 95 1.08 12.59 28.10
CA TRP A 95 2.45 12.30 27.67
C TRP A 95 2.98 13.26 26.63
N PHE A 96 2.14 13.63 25.66
CA PHE A 96 2.53 14.55 24.60
C PHE A 96 2.84 15.94 25.15
N ALA A 97 2.05 16.42 26.12
CA ALA A 97 2.33 17.69 26.79
C ALA A 97 3.69 17.68 27.52
N LEU A 98 4.06 16.58 28.19
CA LEU A 98 5.38 16.44 28.82
C LEU A 98 6.51 16.42 27.80
N LEU A 99 6.33 15.68 26.72
CA LEU A 99 7.32 15.60 25.64
C LEU A 99 7.50 16.94 24.91
N ASP A 100 6.41 17.68 24.67
CA ASP A 100 6.45 19.02 24.10
C ASP A 100 7.21 19.98 25.04
N ALA A 101 6.87 19.97 26.33
CA ALA A 101 7.52 20.82 27.34
C ALA A 101 9.02 20.52 27.50
N TRP A 102 9.42 19.25 27.36
CA TRP A 102 10.81 18.83 27.36
C TRP A 102 11.54 19.19 26.06
N GLY A 103 10.81 19.53 24.98
CA GLY A 103 11.37 19.89 23.67
C GLY A 103 11.65 18.68 22.78
N ALA A 104 10.85 17.62 22.88
CA ALA A 104 11.06 16.38 22.12
C ALA A 104 11.00 16.56 20.59
N VAL A 105 10.41 17.66 20.09
CA VAL A 105 10.37 18.00 18.64
C VAL A 105 11.77 18.06 18.02
N GLY A 106 12.77 18.52 18.77
CA GLY A 106 14.16 18.63 18.28
C GLY A 106 15.00 17.37 18.50
N ARG A 107 14.42 16.27 18.99
CA ARG A 107 15.17 15.08 19.44
C ARG A 107 14.88 13.86 18.59
N THR A 108 15.83 12.94 18.58
CA THR A 108 15.69 11.65 17.90
C THR A 108 14.78 10.72 18.68
N HIS A 109 14.16 9.77 17.97
CA HIS A 109 13.36 8.70 18.58
C HIS A 109 14.06 7.96 19.72
N THR A 110 15.35 7.66 19.55
CA THR A 110 16.13 6.97 20.58
C THR A 110 16.23 7.82 21.84
N GLU A 111 16.48 9.12 21.70
CA GLU A 111 16.54 10.05 22.85
C GLU A 111 15.19 10.20 23.54
N ILE A 112 14.09 10.25 22.78
CA ILE A 112 12.74 10.33 23.34
C ILE A 112 12.40 9.04 24.11
N ALA A 113 12.65 7.87 23.51
CA ALA A 113 12.38 6.58 24.15
C ALA A 113 13.27 6.37 25.39
N ALA A 114 14.55 6.75 25.33
CA ALA A 114 15.46 6.68 26.48
C ALA A 114 14.98 7.59 27.61
N TRP A 115 14.61 8.84 27.33
CA TRP A 115 14.08 9.76 28.33
C TRP A 115 12.81 9.23 29.01
N LEU A 116 11.89 8.64 28.24
CA LEU A 116 10.68 8.02 28.82
C LEU A 116 11.01 6.84 29.74
N VAL A 117 12.04 6.04 29.42
CA VAL A 117 12.46 4.91 30.27
C VAL A 117 13.23 5.39 31.50
N GLU A 118 14.19 6.28 31.31
CA GLU A 118 15.15 6.66 32.34
C GLU A 118 14.57 7.70 33.30
N GLU A 119 13.97 8.77 32.76
CA GLU A 119 13.47 9.90 33.56
C GLU A 119 12.02 9.75 33.96
N GLN A 120 11.20 9.09 33.13
CA GLN A 120 9.78 8.84 33.43
C GLN A 120 9.50 7.42 33.93
N HIS A 121 10.54 6.58 34.07
CA HIS A 121 10.47 5.20 34.54
C HIS A 121 9.42 4.35 33.79
N MET A 122 9.16 4.69 32.53
CA MET A 122 8.19 4.00 31.70
C MET A 122 8.76 2.65 31.24
N PRO A 123 7.99 1.55 31.27
CA PRO A 123 8.47 0.29 30.71
C PRO A 123 8.81 0.44 29.21
N GLY A 124 9.94 -0.13 28.77
CA GLY A 124 10.54 0.15 27.46
C GLY A 124 9.63 -0.06 26.25
N TRP A 125 8.74 -1.05 26.29
CA TRP A 125 7.77 -1.27 25.21
C TRP A 125 6.71 -0.15 25.13
N TRP A 126 6.25 0.35 26.28
CA TRP A 126 5.33 1.49 26.34
C TRP A 126 6.03 2.78 25.93
N ALA A 127 7.31 2.95 26.27
CA ALA A 127 8.11 4.10 25.85
C ALA A 127 8.21 4.18 24.31
N GLN A 128 8.45 3.05 23.64
CA GLN A 128 8.42 2.99 22.17
C GLN A 128 7.03 3.33 21.61
N THR A 129 5.98 2.78 22.21
CA THR A 129 4.59 3.03 21.78
C THR A 129 4.24 4.52 21.87
N VAL A 130 4.55 5.16 22.99
CA VAL A 130 4.29 6.60 23.21
C VAL A 130 5.15 7.46 22.30
N THR A 131 6.43 7.09 22.10
CA THR A 131 7.34 7.79 21.17
C THR A 131 6.81 7.79 19.74
N VAL A 132 6.44 6.62 19.20
CA VAL A 132 5.89 6.51 17.84
C VAL A 132 4.60 7.34 17.70
N ALA A 133 3.72 7.25 18.69
CA ALA A 133 2.47 7.98 18.69
C ALA A 133 2.69 9.51 18.74
N TYR A 134 3.66 9.97 19.52
CA TYR A 134 4.06 11.38 19.62
C TYR A 134 4.65 11.90 18.31
N GLU A 135 5.59 11.17 17.73
CA GLU A 135 6.22 11.54 16.45
C GLU A 135 5.19 11.67 15.31
N GLN A 136 4.21 10.76 15.26
CA GLN A 136 3.10 10.82 14.31
C GLN A 136 2.20 12.04 14.56
N ALA A 137 1.84 12.30 15.82
CA ALA A 137 0.95 13.40 16.19
C ALA A 137 1.56 14.79 16.01
N ARG A 138 2.89 14.91 15.98
CA ARG A 138 3.63 16.16 15.74
C ARG A 138 4.17 16.29 14.33
N GLY A 139 3.88 15.32 13.45
CA GLY A 139 4.38 15.32 12.07
C GLY A 139 5.90 15.20 11.96
N LEU A 140 6.58 14.83 13.05
CA LEU A 140 8.04 14.61 13.11
C LEU A 140 8.46 13.43 12.24
N ARG A 141 7.53 12.50 12.01
CA ARG A 141 7.65 11.43 11.01
C ARG A 141 6.30 11.19 10.35
N VAL A 142 6.27 11.33 9.04
CA VAL A 142 5.13 10.83 8.26
C VAL A 142 5.25 9.30 8.16
N PRO A 143 4.18 8.51 8.40
CA PRO A 143 4.22 7.07 8.20
C PRO A 143 4.84 6.70 6.84
N GLY A 144 5.87 5.87 6.86
CA GLY A 144 6.63 5.49 5.66
C GLY A 144 7.89 6.31 5.39
N GLN A 145 8.14 7.43 6.09
CA GLN A 145 9.36 8.22 5.90
C GLN A 145 10.61 7.49 6.44
N LYS A 146 11.63 7.38 5.59
CA LYS A 146 12.98 6.84 5.87
C LYS A 146 14.05 7.88 5.52
N LYS A 147 15.30 7.59 5.87
CA LYS A 147 16.47 8.45 5.60
C LYS A 147 16.63 8.81 4.12
N ASP A 148 16.30 7.87 3.22
CA ASP A 148 16.48 8.01 1.77
C ASP A 148 15.15 8.24 1.02
N GLY A 149 14.14 8.81 1.69
CA GLY A 149 12.80 9.05 1.14
C GLY A 149 11.74 8.16 1.81
N PHE A 150 10.60 7.96 1.16
CA PHE A 150 9.49 7.18 1.70
C PHE A 150 9.60 5.69 1.30
N ALA A 151 8.95 4.85 2.09
CA ALA A 151 8.84 3.43 1.88
C ALA A 151 7.44 2.93 2.22
N VAL A 152 6.93 2.01 1.41
CA VAL A 152 5.68 1.30 1.69
C VAL A 152 5.92 -0.19 1.69
N SER A 153 5.18 -0.88 2.54
CA SER A 153 5.15 -2.34 2.58
C SER A 153 3.78 -2.86 2.21
N ALA A 154 3.75 -4.02 1.56
CA ALA A 154 2.53 -4.79 1.38
C ALA A 154 2.87 -6.28 1.27
N SER A 155 1.88 -7.12 1.57
CA SER A 155 2.00 -8.56 1.51
C SER A 155 0.74 -9.21 0.95
N LYS A 156 0.90 -10.41 0.42
CA LYS A 156 -0.20 -11.24 -0.06
C LYS A 156 0.08 -12.69 0.25
N THR A 157 -0.94 -13.40 0.71
CA THR A 157 -0.93 -14.86 0.79
C THR A 157 -1.48 -15.46 -0.49
N VAL A 158 -0.75 -16.42 -1.02
CA VAL A 158 -1.02 -17.13 -2.28
C VAL A 158 -1.02 -18.63 -1.99
N ASN A 159 -1.98 -19.35 -2.55
CA ASN A 159 -2.20 -20.78 -2.34
C ASN A 159 -1.44 -21.62 -3.37
N VAL A 160 -0.15 -21.30 -3.57
CA VAL A 160 0.79 -22.06 -4.40
C VAL A 160 2.14 -22.21 -3.68
N PRO A 161 3.01 -23.16 -4.09
CA PRO A 161 4.37 -23.30 -3.56
C PRO A 161 5.19 -22.01 -3.71
N VAL A 162 6.15 -21.79 -2.81
CA VAL A 162 6.93 -20.53 -2.75
C VAL A 162 7.79 -20.33 -4.00
N GLU A 163 8.26 -21.41 -4.60
CA GLU A 163 9.07 -21.45 -5.82
C GLU A 163 8.27 -20.89 -7.00
N ARG A 164 6.97 -21.20 -7.07
CA ARG A 164 6.08 -20.68 -8.11
C ARG A 164 5.88 -19.18 -7.97
N VAL A 165 5.78 -18.68 -6.74
CA VAL A 165 5.71 -17.25 -6.47
C VAL A 165 7.03 -16.58 -6.84
N PHE A 166 8.17 -17.15 -6.45
CA PHE A 166 9.49 -16.64 -6.76
C PHE A 166 9.72 -16.53 -8.28
N ALA A 167 9.38 -17.59 -9.04
CA ALA A 167 9.45 -17.61 -10.50
C ALA A 167 8.62 -16.49 -11.15
N ALA A 168 7.48 -16.11 -10.57
CA ALA A 168 6.66 -15.01 -11.08
C ALA A 168 7.37 -13.63 -11.02
N PHE A 169 8.42 -13.50 -10.19
CA PHE A 169 9.24 -12.29 -10.10
C PHE A 169 10.52 -12.39 -10.91
N THR A 170 11.11 -13.57 -11.13
CA THR A 170 12.39 -13.74 -11.83
C THR A 170 12.22 -14.00 -13.32
N GLU A 171 11.20 -14.76 -13.73
CA GLU A 171 10.91 -15.08 -15.13
C GLU A 171 10.18 -13.92 -15.82
N GLU A 172 10.80 -13.32 -16.84
CA GLU A 172 10.25 -12.14 -17.54
C GLU A 172 8.85 -12.40 -18.13
N GLY A 173 8.64 -13.56 -18.77
CA GLY A 173 7.35 -13.91 -19.37
C GLY A 173 6.22 -14.03 -18.34
N ARG A 174 6.49 -14.59 -17.15
CA ARG A 174 5.49 -14.64 -16.06
C ARG A 174 5.27 -13.27 -15.45
N ARG A 175 6.36 -12.50 -15.27
CA ARG A 175 6.32 -11.15 -14.72
C ARG A 175 5.45 -10.22 -15.55
N GLU A 176 5.57 -10.27 -16.89
CA GLU A 176 4.78 -9.42 -17.80
C GLU A 176 3.26 -9.64 -17.66
N ARG A 177 2.81 -10.84 -17.26
CA ARG A 177 1.38 -11.16 -17.14
C ARG A 177 0.69 -10.40 -16.00
N TRP A 178 1.36 -10.20 -14.87
CA TRP A 178 0.76 -9.56 -13.69
C TRP A 178 1.29 -8.15 -13.44
N LEU A 179 2.53 -7.87 -13.87
CA LEU A 179 3.22 -6.60 -13.71
C LEU A 179 3.58 -5.99 -15.08
N PRO A 180 2.59 -5.71 -15.95
CA PRO A 180 2.87 -5.16 -17.26
C PRO A 180 3.44 -3.75 -17.14
N ALA A 181 4.34 -3.44 -18.07
CA ALA A 181 4.83 -2.10 -18.32
C ALA A 181 5.52 -1.41 -17.11
N SER A 182 6.02 -2.19 -16.16
CA SER A 182 6.96 -1.75 -15.11
C SER A 182 8.33 -2.34 -15.39
N THR A 183 9.41 -1.58 -15.13
CA THR A 183 10.78 -2.09 -15.26
C THR A 183 11.25 -2.59 -13.90
N LEU A 184 11.39 -3.91 -13.76
CA LEU A 184 11.96 -4.54 -12.57
C LEU A 184 13.30 -5.18 -12.96
N SER A 185 14.40 -4.58 -12.50
CA SER A 185 15.76 -5.05 -12.74
C SER A 185 16.29 -5.74 -11.48
N VAL A 186 16.37 -7.07 -11.51
CA VAL A 186 16.87 -7.85 -10.37
C VAL A 186 18.34 -7.56 -10.13
N ARG A 187 18.70 -7.15 -8.91
CA ARG A 187 20.08 -6.94 -8.46
C ARG A 187 20.64 -8.18 -7.77
N THR A 188 19.84 -8.76 -6.89
CA THR A 188 20.23 -9.91 -6.08
C THR A 188 19.01 -10.77 -5.86
N ALA A 189 19.17 -12.07 -6.05
CA ALA A 189 18.13 -13.06 -5.81
C ALA A 189 18.75 -14.21 -5.00
N THR A 190 18.14 -14.51 -3.86
CA THR A 190 18.47 -15.66 -3.02
C THR A 190 17.27 -16.58 -3.05
N GLU A 191 17.27 -17.52 -3.98
CA GLU A 191 16.13 -18.40 -4.22
C GLU A 191 15.91 -19.36 -3.04
N PRO A 192 14.65 -19.64 -2.64
CA PRO A 192 13.42 -18.93 -2.99
C PRO A 192 13.10 -17.77 -2.02
N ARG A 193 14.00 -17.42 -1.10
CA ARG A 193 13.73 -16.61 0.09
C ARG A 193 13.58 -15.10 -0.15
N ARG A 194 14.39 -14.53 -1.05
CA ARG A 194 14.50 -13.06 -1.17
C ARG A 194 14.89 -12.61 -2.57
N LEU A 195 14.41 -11.44 -2.95
CA LEU A 195 14.78 -10.75 -4.17
C LEU A 195 14.93 -9.26 -3.88
N THR A 196 15.95 -8.62 -4.45
CA THR A 196 16.12 -7.16 -4.44
C THR A 196 16.25 -6.68 -5.88
N ALA A 197 15.49 -5.66 -6.24
CA ALA A 197 15.44 -5.13 -7.59
C ALA A 197 15.37 -3.60 -7.60
N ASP A 198 15.92 -2.98 -8.64
CA ASP A 198 15.60 -1.59 -8.97
C ASP A 198 14.26 -1.57 -9.73
N PHE A 199 13.38 -0.64 -9.36
CA PHE A 199 12.04 -0.50 -9.92
C PHE A 199 11.91 0.87 -10.61
N ASP A 200 11.51 0.87 -11.88
CA ASP A 200 11.37 2.05 -12.75
C ASP A 200 12.56 3.04 -12.69
N HIS A 201 13.76 2.50 -12.45
CA HIS A 201 15.06 3.18 -12.41
C HIS A 201 15.28 4.21 -11.30
N ALA A 202 14.30 4.47 -10.44
CA ALA A 202 14.40 5.47 -9.38
C ALA A 202 14.30 4.87 -7.97
N THR A 203 13.58 3.77 -7.83
CA THR A 203 13.17 3.24 -6.54
C THR A 203 13.68 1.82 -6.32
N ARG A 204 13.63 1.37 -5.07
CA ARG A 204 14.16 0.07 -4.65
C ARG A 204 13.02 -0.83 -4.21
N LEU A 205 12.99 -2.04 -4.76
CA LEU A 205 12.09 -3.09 -4.31
C LEU A 205 12.88 -4.18 -3.59
N THR A 206 12.46 -4.52 -2.38
CA THR A 206 12.90 -5.69 -1.63
C THR A 206 11.71 -6.60 -1.46
N VAL A 207 11.82 -7.85 -1.92
CA VAL A 207 10.77 -8.85 -1.84
C VAL A 207 11.27 -10.02 -1.00
N GLY A 208 10.48 -10.42 -0.02
CA GLY A 208 10.66 -11.63 0.77
C GLY A 208 9.55 -12.63 0.43
N PHE A 209 9.93 -13.90 0.37
CA PHE A 209 9.00 -15.00 0.15
C PHE A 209 9.11 -15.97 1.31
N THR A 210 7.97 -16.46 1.79
CA THR A 210 7.89 -17.36 2.94
C THR A 210 6.93 -18.48 2.64
N ALA A 211 7.43 -19.72 2.62
CA ALA A 211 6.58 -20.90 2.56
C ALA A 211 5.72 -21.00 3.84
N LYS A 212 4.45 -21.38 3.66
CA LYS A 212 3.45 -21.63 4.70
C LYS A 212 2.79 -22.99 4.46
N GLY A 213 3.62 -24.00 4.24
CA GLY A 213 3.22 -25.33 3.78
C GLY A 213 3.58 -25.56 2.31
N GLU A 214 3.32 -26.77 1.81
CA GLU A 214 3.70 -27.19 0.45
C GLU A 214 3.00 -26.38 -0.64
N ASN A 215 1.74 -26.00 -0.40
CA ASN A 215 0.87 -25.36 -1.39
C ASN A 215 0.43 -23.95 -0.99
N LYS A 216 1.23 -23.27 -0.15
CA LYS A 216 0.88 -21.93 0.33
C LYS A 216 2.14 -21.14 0.63
N ALA A 217 2.15 -19.88 0.21
CA ALA A 217 3.24 -18.96 0.46
C ALA A 217 2.72 -17.56 0.78
N VAL A 218 3.57 -16.78 1.43
CA VAL A 218 3.39 -15.35 1.63
C VAL A 218 4.48 -14.63 0.87
N VAL A 219 4.10 -13.68 0.03
CA VAL A 219 5.01 -12.70 -0.56
C VAL A 219 4.82 -11.39 0.18
N ALA A 220 5.93 -10.78 0.61
CA ALA A 220 5.95 -9.47 1.25
C ALA A 220 7.00 -8.62 0.56
N PHE A 221 6.73 -7.33 0.35
CA PHE A 221 7.75 -6.42 -0.15
C PHE A 221 7.79 -5.11 0.60
N GLU A 222 8.93 -4.46 0.47
CA GLU A 222 9.17 -3.07 0.76
C GLU A 222 9.55 -2.37 -0.55
N HIS A 223 8.81 -1.34 -0.92
CA HIS A 223 9.14 -0.41 -2.00
C HIS A 223 9.64 0.89 -1.36
N SER A 224 10.92 1.21 -1.52
CA SER A 224 11.60 2.32 -0.86
C SER A 224 12.24 3.29 -1.85
N LYS A 225 12.75 4.43 -1.33
CA LYS A 225 13.24 5.59 -2.07
C LYS A 225 12.14 6.35 -2.84
N LEU A 226 10.92 6.33 -2.32
CA LEU A 226 9.81 7.12 -2.85
C LEU A 226 10.03 8.59 -2.49
N ALA A 227 9.74 9.51 -3.42
CA ALA A 227 10.09 10.92 -3.24
C ALA A 227 9.34 11.58 -2.06
N ASP A 228 8.07 11.25 -1.91
CA ASP A 228 7.15 11.89 -0.98
C ASP A 228 6.00 10.92 -0.55
N ALA A 229 5.11 11.42 0.31
CA ALA A 229 3.98 10.68 0.82
C ALA A 229 2.90 10.37 -0.24
N GLU A 230 2.75 11.23 -1.25
CA GLU A 230 1.81 11.01 -2.35
C GLU A 230 2.28 9.83 -3.22
N ALA A 231 3.57 9.80 -3.55
CA ALA A 231 4.21 8.68 -4.23
C ALA A 231 4.12 7.39 -3.41
N ALA A 232 4.20 7.48 -2.07
CA ALA A 232 3.99 6.35 -1.17
C ALA A 232 2.56 5.78 -1.26
N GLU A 233 1.54 6.61 -1.16
CA GLU A 233 0.15 6.16 -1.25
C GLU A 233 -0.20 5.64 -2.65
N ALA A 234 0.29 6.30 -3.71
CA ALA A 234 0.16 5.82 -5.08
C ALA A 234 0.82 4.43 -5.26
N ALA A 235 2.04 4.26 -4.74
CA ALA A 235 2.72 2.97 -4.75
C ALA A 235 1.94 1.91 -3.97
N ARG A 236 1.39 2.25 -2.80
CA ARG A 236 0.57 1.33 -1.98
C ARG A 236 -0.69 0.88 -2.71
N ALA A 237 -1.38 1.79 -3.40
CA ALA A 237 -2.56 1.47 -4.20
C ALA A 237 -2.20 0.56 -5.39
N PHE A 238 -1.15 0.93 -6.14
CA PHE A 238 -0.63 0.14 -7.25
C PHE A 238 -0.31 -1.30 -6.83
N TRP A 239 0.46 -1.43 -5.75
CA TRP A 239 0.92 -2.72 -5.25
C TRP A 239 -0.20 -3.62 -4.75
N ARG A 240 -1.22 -3.06 -4.08
CA ARG A 240 -2.42 -3.82 -3.69
C ARG A 240 -3.12 -4.43 -4.90
N GLN A 241 -3.29 -3.65 -5.97
CA GLN A 241 -3.91 -4.13 -7.21
C GLN A 241 -3.05 -5.20 -7.90
N ARG A 242 -1.74 -4.95 -8.06
CA ARG A 242 -0.83 -5.90 -8.73
C ARG A 242 -0.71 -7.23 -7.98
N LEU A 243 -0.68 -7.21 -6.65
CA LEU A 243 -0.67 -8.43 -5.84
C LEU A 243 -1.97 -9.23 -5.91
N ALA A 244 -3.11 -8.56 -6.11
CA ALA A 244 -4.37 -9.26 -6.35
C ALA A 244 -4.31 -10.01 -7.69
N VAL A 245 -3.89 -9.33 -8.76
CA VAL A 245 -3.70 -9.95 -10.09
C VAL A 245 -2.70 -11.11 -10.02
N LEU A 246 -1.57 -10.94 -9.32
CA LEU A 246 -0.59 -12.01 -9.12
C LEU A 246 -1.22 -13.23 -8.44
N LYS A 247 -2.00 -13.01 -7.37
CA LYS A 247 -2.68 -14.10 -6.66
C LYS A 247 -3.60 -14.86 -7.58
N ASP A 248 -4.48 -14.15 -8.28
CA ASP A 248 -5.49 -14.75 -9.14
C ASP A 248 -4.82 -15.53 -10.27
N LEU A 249 -3.79 -14.95 -10.91
CA LEU A 249 -3.01 -15.61 -11.96
C LEU A 249 -2.38 -16.92 -11.50
N LEU A 250 -1.72 -16.91 -10.35
CA LEU A 250 -1.01 -18.08 -9.85
C LEU A 250 -1.95 -19.18 -9.36
N GLU A 251 -3.11 -18.81 -8.82
CA GLU A 251 -4.11 -19.78 -8.32
C GLU A 251 -5.02 -20.33 -9.41
N GLN A 252 -5.19 -19.62 -10.52
CA GLN A 252 -5.96 -20.08 -11.69
C GLN A 252 -5.15 -20.99 -12.61
N ASP A 253 -3.85 -20.76 -12.78
CA ASP A 253 -2.95 -21.62 -13.56
C ASP A 253 -2.65 -22.97 -12.83
N ARG A 254 -3.57 -23.46 -11.99
CA ARG A 254 -3.46 -24.74 -11.25
C ARG A 254 -3.81 -25.97 -12.11
N GLY A 255 -3.98 -25.77 -13.43
CA GLY A 255 -4.18 -26.81 -14.42
C GLY A 255 -2.88 -27.40 -14.92
#